data_AF-A0A2G5T7H0-F1
#
_entry.id   AF-A0A2G5T7H0-F1
#
_cell.length_a   1.000
_cell.length_b   1.000
_cell.length_c   1.000
_cell.angle_alpha   90.00
_cell.angle_beta   90.00
_cell.angle_gamma   90.00
#
_symmetry.space_group_name_H-M   'P 1'
#
loop_
_entity.id
_entity.type
_entity.pdbx_description
1 polymer ?
#
loop_
_entity_poly.entity_id
_entity_poly.type
_entity_poly.pdbx_seq_one_letter_code
_entity_poly.pdbx_strand_id
1 'polypeptide(L)'
;MSNQTIQPTPTLSAACSGGPAVAACLGGLCGQGFFCSSNNYCCRCQSGNSTGPCVNQVCPTGYMCNTNNYCCPLGSGGVLGSCVNGVCPTGYTCGAGNLCYLSSGK
;
A
#
# COMPACT_ATOMS: atom_id res chain seq x y z
N MET A 1 -13.93 -33.28 1.67
CA MET A 1 -14.12 -32.30 0.59
C MET A 1 -14.58 -31.00 1.25
N SER A 2 -13.64 -30.14 1.62
CA SER A 2 -13.91 -28.92 2.40
C SER A 2 -14.50 -27.85 1.49
N ASN A 3 -15.81 -27.67 1.60
CA ASN A 3 -16.60 -26.68 0.88
C ASN A 3 -16.23 -25.27 1.40
N GLN A 4 -15.25 -24.64 0.77
CA GLN A 4 -14.92 -23.23 0.99
C GLN A 4 -15.84 -22.41 0.09
N THR A 5 -16.93 -21.93 0.68
CA THR A 5 -17.81 -20.90 0.11
C THR A 5 -16.99 -19.79 -0.55
N ILE A 6 -17.26 -19.53 -1.83
CA ILE A 6 -16.73 -18.39 -2.58
C ILE A 6 -17.33 -17.12 -1.97
N GLN A 7 -16.75 -16.66 -0.86
CA GLN A 7 -16.78 -15.23 -0.53
C GLN A 7 -16.05 -14.54 -1.70
N PRO A 8 -16.48 -13.36 -2.18
CA PRO A 8 -15.61 -12.55 -3.02
C PRO A 8 -14.39 -12.23 -2.16
N THR A 9 -13.37 -13.08 -2.23
CA THR A 9 -12.13 -12.86 -1.50
C THR A 9 -11.67 -11.50 -1.99
N PRO A 10 -11.49 -10.49 -1.12
CA PRO A 10 -10.68 -9.35 -1.51
C PRO A 10 -9.37 -10.00 -1.93
N THR A 11 -9.15 -10.07 -3.24
CA THR A 11 -8.06 -10.84 -3.81
C THR A 11 -6.82 -10.39 -3.07
N LEU A 12 -6.00 -11.32 -2.56
CA LEU A 12 -4.82 -10.93 -1.77
C LEU A 12 -4.09 -9.76 -2.44
N SER A 13 -4.08 -9.74 -3.78
CA SER A 13 -3.59 -8.67 -4.67
C SER A 13 -4.08 -7.23 -4.43
N ALA A 14 -5.18 -6.97 -3.74
CA ALA A 14 -5.71 -5.61 -3.51
C ALA A 14 -5.94 -5.28 -2.02
N ALA A 15 -5.66 -6.22 -1.11
CA ALA A 15 -5.93 -6.08 0.32
C ALA A 15 -5.12 -4.95 1.01
N CYS A 16 -4.02 -4.50 0.39
CA CYS A 16 -3.14 -3.45 0.90
C CYS A 16 -3.27 -2.16 0.09
N SER A 17 -4.44 -1.50 0.16
CA SER A 17 -4.74 -0.26 -0.60
C SER A 17 -4.51 -0.43 -2.11
N GLY A 18 -4.98 -1.54 -2.68
CA GLY A 18 -4.75 -1.90 -4.09
C GLY A 18 -3.47 -2.70 -4.34
N GLY A 19 -2.71 -3.02 -3.29
CA GLY A 19 -1.53 -3.89 -3.33
C GLY A 19 -1.73 -5.29 -2.73
N PRO A 20 -0.83 -6.23 -3.03
CA PRO A 20 -0.89 -7.59 -2.50
C PRO A 20 -0.57 -7.65 -1.00
N ALA A 21 -1.42 -8.34 -0.24
CA ALA A 21 -1.12 -8.84 1.09
C ALA A 21 -0.10 -9.97 1.03
N VAL A 22 0.86 -9.95 1.98
CA VAL A 22 1.87 -11.01 2.08
C VAL A 22 1.44 -12.15 2.99
N ALA A 23 0.56 -11.88 3.96
CA ALA A 23 0.05 -12.83 4.94
C ALA A 23 -1.20 -12.27 5.64
N ALA A 24 -1.86 -13.07 6.47
CA ALA A 24 -2.81 -12.58 7.46
C ALA A 24 -2.07 -12.12 8.72
N CYS A 25 -2.66 -11.20 9.49
CA CYS A 25 -2.11 -10.77 10.76
C CYS A 25 -2.19 -11.88 11.82
N LEU A 26 -1.14 -12.02 12.62
CA LEU A 26 -1.09 -12.95 13.75
C LEU A 26 -1.21 -12.15 15.05
N GLY A 27 -2.41 -12.12 15.64
CA GLY A 27 -2.67 -11.34 16.86
C GLY A 27 -2.48 -9.83 16.68
N GLY A 28 -2.80 -9.29 15.49
CA GLY A 28 -2.58 -7.88 15.15
C GLY A 28 -1.14 -7.53 14.79
N LEU A 29 -0.24 -8.53 14.73
CA LEU A 29 1.17 -8.35 14.40
C LEU A 29 1.50 -8.99 13.05
N CYS A 30 2.55 -8.45 12.44
CA CYS A 30 3.17 -8.98 11.23
C CYS A 30 4.66 -9.14 11.46
N GLY A 31 5.32 -9.93 10.62
CA GLY A 31 6.78 -10.07 10.66
C GLY A 31 7.51 -8.73 10.52
N GLN A 32 8.80 -8.71 10.85
CA GLN A 32 9.62 -7.49 10.82
C GLN A 32 9.52 -6.77 9.47
N GLY A 33 9.23 -5.46 9.53
CA GLY A 33 9.08 -4.60 8.34
C GLY A 33 7.74 -4.70 7.61
N PHE A 34 6.77 -5.45 8.14
CA PHE A 34 5.40 -5.50 7.63
C PHE A 34 4.42 -4.90 8.63
N PHE A 35 3.27 -4.46 8.12
CA PHE A 35 2.28 -3.76 8.91
C PHE A 35 0.91 -4.42 8.78
N CYS A 36 0.24 -4.61 9.92
CA CYS A 36 -1.10 -5.16 9.93
C CYS A 36 -2.11 -4.07 9.51
N SER A 37 -2.80 -4.30 8.39
CA SER A 37 -3.91 -3.47 7.93
C SER A 37 -5.17 -3.72 8.77
N SER A 38 -6.11 -2.77 8.75
CA SER A 38 -7.43 -2.88 9.39
C SER A 38 -8.23 -4.10 8.91
N ASN A 39 -7.91 -4.62 7.72
CA ASN A 39 -8.53 -5.81 7.14
C ASN A 39 -7.87 -7.13 7.59
N ASN A 40 -7.04 -7.14 8.65
CA ASN A 40 -6.30 -8.31 9.13
C ASN A 40 -5.31 -8.92 8.12
N TYR A 41 -4.75 -8.09 7.25
CA TYR A 41 -3.72 -8.49 6.30
C TYR A 41 -2.38 -7.79 6.57
N CYS A 42 -1.30 -8.55 6.48
CA CYS A 42 0.05 -8.03 6.52
C CYS A 42 0.41 -7.40 5.19
N CYS A 43 0.70 -6.10 5.23
CA CYS A 43 1.06 -5.27 4.11
C CYS A 43 2.53 -4.89 4.17
N ARG A 44 3.15 -4.73 3.01
CA ARG A 44 4.55 -4.27 2.88
C ARG A 44 4.74 -2.84 3.39
N CYS A 45 3.69 -2.05 3.33
CA CYS A 45 3.68 -0.65 3.69
C CYS A 45 2.59 -0.39 4.72
N GLN A 46 2.84 0.56 5.63
CA GLN A 46 1.88 1.00 6.63
C GLN A 46 0.63 1.61 5.99
N SER A 47 0.80 2.22 4.82
CA SER A 47 -0.28 2.79 4.02
C SER A 47 0.12 2.78 2.55
N GLY A 48 -0.87 2.67 1.67
CA GLY A 48 -0.67 2.63 0.22
C GLY A 48 -0.01 1.33 -0.27
N ASN A 49 0.22 1.28 -1.58
CA ASN A 49 0.88 0.16 -2.25
C ASN A 49 2.37 0.43 -2.44
N SER A 50 3.18 -0.62 -2.44
CA SER A 50 4.60 -0.52 -2.77
C SER A 50 4.78 -0.35 -4.28
N THR A 51 5.71 0.51 -4.68
CA THR A 51 6.12 0.64 -6.10
C THR A 51 7.16 -0.40 -6.51
N GLY A 52 7.61 -1.26 -5.60
CA GLY A 52 8.63 -2.29 -5.86
C GLY A 52 9.76 -2.30 -4.82
N PRO A 53 10.75 -3.19 -4.99
CA PRO A 53 11.91 -3.26 -4.12
C PRO A 53 12.79 -2.01 -4.26
N CYS A 54 13.52 -1.67 -3.21
CA CYS A 54 14.49 -0.58 -3.26
C CYS A 54 15.69 -0.98 -4.12
N VAL A 55 16.23 -0.02 -4.87
CA VAL A 55 17.47 -0.20 -5.64
C VAL A 55 18.55 0.63 -4.96
N ASN A 56 19.58 -0.03 -4.41
CA ASN A 56 20.64 0.63 -3.64
C ASN A 56 20.12 1.52 -2.49
N GLN A 57 19.06 1.08 -1.79
CA GLN A 57 18.36 1.85 -0.75
C GLN A 57 17.71 3.15 -1.24
N VAL A 58 17.58 3.32 -2.55
CA VAL A 58 16.91 4.46 -3.18
C VAL A 58 15.55 4.03 -3.69
N CYS A 59 14.58 4.89 -3.47
CA CYS A 59 13.23 4.80 -3.98
C CYS A 59 12.90 6.04 -4.81
N PRO A 60 11.95 5.96 -5.75
CA PRO A 60 11.48 7.13 -6.47
C PRO A 60 10.92 8.19 -5.51
N THR A 61 10.89 9.44 -5.95
CA THR A 61 10.42 10.57 -5.13
C THR A 61 9.02 10.29 -4.57
N GLY A 62 8.80 10.59 -3.29
CA GLY A 62 7.53 10.32 -2.61
C GLY A 62 7.44 8.93 -1.97
N TYR A 63 8.46 8.10 -2.14
CA TYR A 63 8.60 6.81 -1.46
C TYR A 63 9.85 6.78 -0.58
N MET A 64 9.79 6.00 0.49
CA MET A 64 10.93 5.65 1.33
C MET A 64 11.18 4.15 1.31
N CYS A 65 12.45 3.78 1.36
CA CYS A 65 12.84 2.40 1.51
C CYS A 65 12.57 1.94 2.95
N ASN A 66 11.68 0.97 3.09
CA ASN A 66 11.38 0.36 4.38
C ASN A 66 12.40 -0.76 4.69
N THR A 67 12.47 -1.19 5.95
CA THR A 67 13.34 -2.28 6.44
C THR A 67 13.12 -3.60 5.70
N ASN A 68 11.94 -3.82 5.11
CA ASN A 68 11.66 -4.99 4.28
C ASN A 68 12.22 -4.86 2.84
N ASN A 69 13.02 -3.83 2.56
CA ASN A 69 13.63 -3.54 1.26
C ASN A 69 12.61 -3.23 0.14
N TYR A 70 11.44 -2.69 0.51
CA TYR A 70 10.42 -2.21 -0.42
C TYR A 70 10.19 -0.70 -0.28
N CYS A 71 9.94 -0.07 -1.43
CA CYS A 71 9.59 1.34 -1.51
C CYS A 71 8.13 1.53 -1.13
N CYS A 72 7.91 2.23 -0.02
CA CYS A 72 6.60 2.55 0.53
C CYS A 72 6.33 4.05 0.47
N PRO A 73 5.10 4.47 0.16
CA PRO A 73 4.78 5.88 0.00
C PRO A 73 4.92 6.62 1.33
N LEU A 74 5.39 7.86 1.24
CA LEU A 74 5.60 8.75 2.38
C LEU A 74 4.29 9.26 2.99
N GLY A 75 3.28 9.47 2.15
CA GLY A 75 1.97 9.96 2.60
C GLY A 75 1.06 8.84 3.11
N SER A 76 0.10 9.23 3.95
CA SER A 76 -0.98 8.34 4.40
C SER A 76 -2.07 8.24 3.33
N GLY A 77 -2.50 7.01 3.02
CA GLY A 77 -3.58 6.75 2.07
C GLY A 77 -3.17 5.91 0.85
N GLY A 78 -4.16 5.47 0.08
CA GLY A 78 -3.93 4.80 -1.20
C GLY A 78 -3.28 5.75 -2.20
N VAL A 79 -2.15 5.34 -2.78
CA VAL A 79 -1.50 6.08 -3.87
C VAL A 79 -2.01 5.51 -5.19
N LEU A 80 -2.62 6.36 -6.02
CA LEU A 80 -3.09 5.96 -7.35
C LEU A 80 -1.97 5.92 -8.38
N GLY A 81 -1.00 6.84 -8.26
CA GLY A 81 0.07 7.02 -9.22
C GLY A 81 0.68 8.41 -9.12
N SER A 82 1.38 8.84 -10.16
CA SER A 82 2.00 10.17 -10.21
C SER A 82 1.01 11.26 -10.62
N CYS A 83 1.24 12.50 -10.17
CA CYS A 83 0.49 13.66 -10.61
C CYS A 83 0.85 14.00 -12.06
N VAL A 84 -0.15 14.38 -12.84
CA VAL A 84 0.04 14.84 -14.21
C VAL A 84 -0.18 16.35 -14.22
N ASN A 85 0.86 17.13 -14.48
CA ASN A 85 0.83 18.60 -14.40
C ASN A 85 0.32 19.15 -13.05
N GLY A 86 0.67 18.48 -11.94
CA GLY A 86 0.20 18.86 -10.59
C GLY A 86 -1.27 18.54 -10.31
N VAL A 87 -1.95 17.85 -11.24
CA VAL A 87 -3.35 17.45 -11.12
C VAL A 87 -3.45 15.94 -10.87
N CYS A 88 -4.37 15.58 -10.00
CA CYS A 88 -4.79 14.21 -9.73
C CYS A 88 -6.28 14.06 -10.04
N PRO A 89 -6.77 12.86 -10.37
CA PRO A 89 -8.19 12.63 -10.58
C PRO A 89 -9.03 12.96 -9.33
N THR A 90 -10.32 13.21 -9.53
CA THR A 90 -11.25 13.59 -8.46
C THR A 90 -11.19 12.62 -7.29
N GLY A 91 -11.02 13.14 -6.07
CA GLY A 91 -10.84 12.33 -4.86
C GLY A 91 -9.37 12.05 -4.51
N TYR A 92 -8.42 12.57 -5.29
CA TYR A 92 -6.99 12.50 -5.02
C TYR A 92 -6.34 13.87 -5.02
N THR A 93 -5.36 14.07 -4.15
CA THR A 93 -4.56 15.29 -4.03
C THR A 93 -3.10 14.98 -4.36
N CYS A 94 -2.47 15.86 -5.14
CA CYS A 94 -1.04 15.77 -5.38
C CYS A 94 -0.27 16.07 -4.09
N GLY A 95 0.49 15.11 -3.59
CA GLY A 95 1.27 15.22 -2.35
C GLY A 95 2.75 14.95 -2.56
N ALA A 96 3.41 14.46 -1.51
CA ALA A 96 4.84 14.20 -1.50
C ALA A 96 5.28 13.36 -2.71
N GLY A 97 6.28 13.87 -3.43
CA GLY A 97 6.90 13.23 -4.58
C GLY A 97 6.09 13.19 -5.87
N ASN A 98 5.19 14.16 -6.07
CA ASN A 98 4.29 14.18 -7.22
C ASN A 98 3.46 12.91 -7.30
N LEU A 99 2.91 12.46 -6.18
CA LEU A 99 2.02 11.30 -6.11
C LEU A 99 0.61 11.72 -5.74
N CYS A 100 -0.37 11.04 -6.34
CA CYS A 100 -1.79 11.21 -6.09
C CYS A 100 -2.22 10.37 -4.90
N TYR A 101 -2.35 11.02 -3.75
CA TYR A 101 -2.83 10.41 -2.52
C TYR A 101 -4.34 10.57 -2.44
N LEU A 102 -5.03 9.53 -1.96
CA LEU A 102 -6.46 9.62 -1.69
C LEU A 102 -6.71 10.77 -0.71
N SER A 103 -7.41 11.81 -1.17
CA SER A 103 -7.84 12.91 -0.31
C SER A 103 -8.84 12.30 0.66
N SER A 104 -8.60 12.39 1.98
CA SER A 104 -9.46 11.79 3.02
C SER A 104 -10.87 12.44 3.13
N GLY A 105 -11.40 12.99 2.05
CA GLY A 105 -12.69 13.67 1.97
C GLY A 105 -13.64 13.01 0.98
N LYS A 106 -14.21 11.86 1.35
CA LYS A 106 -15.65 11.58 1.43
C LYS A 106 -15.90 10.25 2.11
#